data_AF-A0A2V7R2Y6-F1
#
_entry.id   AF-A0A2V7R2Y6-F1
#
_cell.length_a   1.000
_cell.length_b   1.000
_cell.length_c   1.000
_cell.angle_alpha   90.00
_cell.angle_beta   90.00
_cell.angle_gamma   90.00
#
_symmetry.space_group_name_H-M   'P 1'
#
loop_
_entity.id
_entity.type
_entity.pdbx_description
1 polymer ?
#
loop_
_entity_poly.entity_id
_entity_poly.type
_entity_poly.pdbx_seq_one_letter_code
_entity_poly.pdbx_strand_id
1 'polypeptide(L)'
;NNNIVTISNSLLRLQSMDAVYGGAVPNHNAFWKWSTIGPSLALYNNVFRTDGPSREGNGAQMWMAPPPGKLADCRNNVMVWLGSGNYPETLPTTFNGQPCFTLMTGAAGLQYWNNAVAQWQAAHPDPLPDVAPPIVSLFSPGISGSTTLTGTVTIIATAVDDRAVAGVQLQLNGQNIGAEVTQDGVSGDDEFGPTHYALTWDSHGVANGTYTLTAVARDAAGHTTTSAGVTVTVSN
;
A
#
# COMPACT_ATOMS: atom_id res chain seq x y z
N ASN A 1 -24.40 -20.07 -17.79
CA ASN A 1 -23.00 -20.09 -18.26
C ASN A 1 -22.25 -21.01 -17.33
N ASN A 2 -21.64 -22.11 -17.81
CA ASN A 2 -21.04 -23.13 -16.93
C ASN A 2 -19.62 -22.77 -16.46
N ASN A 3 -19.10 -21.63 -16.91
CA ASN A 3 -17.77 -21.17 -16.53
C ASN A 3 -17.85 -20.46 -15.18
N ILE A 4 -17.40 -21.14 -14.14
CA ILE A 4 -17.35 -20.63 -12.76
C ILE A 4 -15.89 -20.51 -12.34
N VAL A 5 -15.53 -19.35 -11.80
CA VAL A 5 -14.27 -19.13 -11.08
C VAL A 5 -14.56 -19.20 -9.59
N THR A 6 -13.92 -20.14 -8.91
CA THR A 6 -14.03 -20.29 -7.46
C THR A 6 -12.83 -19.64 -6.78
N ILE A 7 -13.07 -18.75 -5.83
CA ILE A 7 -12.04 -18.10 -5.01
C ILE A 7 -12.35 -18.43 -3.56
N SER A 8 -11.38 -19.00 -2.85
CA SER A 8 -11.59 -19.49 -1.50
C SER A 8 -10.39 -19.24 -0.60
N ASN A 9 -10.64 -18.93 0.68
CA ASN A 9 -9.62 -18.77 1.71
C ASN A 9 -8.51 -17.80 1.29
N SER A 10 -8.87 -16.73 0.58
CA SER A 10 -7.95 -15.78 -0.02
C SER A 10 -7.99 -14.41 0.66
N LEU A 11 -6.84 -13.73 0.70
CA LEU A 11 -6.71 -12.33 1.07
C LEU A 11 -6.52 -11.52 -0.22
N LEU A 12 -7.40 -10.55 -0.48
CA LEU A 12 -7.33 -9.69 -1.66
C LEU A 12 -7.30 -8.23 -1.22
N ARG A 13 -6.24 -7.49 -1.56
CA ARG A 13 -6.13 -6.06 -1.28
C ARG A 13 -6.02 -5.28 -2.58
N LEU A 14 -6.84 -4.24 -2.72
CA LEU A 14 -6.57 -3.19 -3.69
C LEU A 14 -5.59 -2.20 -3.04
N GLN A 15 -4.38 -2.16 -3.59
CA GLN A 15 -3.35 -1.23 -3.19
C GLN A 15 -3.27 -0.13 -4.24
N SER A 16 -3.28 1.13 -3.81
CA SER A 16 -3.02 2.24 -4.72
C SER A 16 -1.60 2.11 -5.27
N MET A 17 -1.45 2.26 -6.57
CA MET A 17 -0.17 2.18 -7.26
C MET A 17 0.09 3.47 -8.01
N ASP A 18 1.37 3.72 -8.29
CA ASP A 18 1.77 4.80 -9.18
C ASP A 18 1.12 4.59 -10.56
N ALA A 19 0.84 5.70 -11.24
CA ALA A 19 0.07 5.63 -12.48
C ALA A 19 0.88 4.97 -13.59
N VAL A 20 0.23 4.08 -14.32
CA VAL A 20 0.68 3.66 -15.65
C VAL A 20 0.24 4.65 -16.74
N TYR A 21 -0.80 5.46 -16.48
CA TYR A 21 -1.39 6.42 -17.43
C TYR A 21 -1.52 7.83 -16.82
N GLY A 22 -1.25 8.88 -17.59
CA GLY A 22 -1.18 10.27 -17.09
C GLY A 22 -2.35 10.71 -16.17
N GLY A 23 -2.01 11.50 -15.14
CA GLY A 23 -2.92 12.03 -14.12
C GLY A 23 -2.25 12.09 -12.74
N ALA A 24 -2.91 12.69 -11.74
CA ALA A 24 -2.47 12.64 -10.34
C ALA A 24 -2.70 11.22 -9.76
N VAL A 25 -1.73 10.71 -9.00
CA VAL A 25 -1.65 9.34 -8.44
C VAL A 25 -1.03 9.37 -7.06
N PRO A 26 -1.26 8.33 -6.22
CA PRO A 26 -1.58 6.93 -6.48
C PRO A 26 -3.07 6.61 -6.41
N ASN A 27 -3.50 5.58 -7.13
CA ASN A 27 -4.88 5.08 -7.07
C ASN A 27 -4.96 3.60 -7.46
N HIS A 28 -6.15 3.03 -7.33
CA HIS A 28 -6.48 1.71 -7.86
C HIS A 28 -7.85 1.73 -8.56
N ASN A 29 -8.12 0.67 -9.31
CA ASN A 29 -9.46 0.44 -9.88
C ASN A 29 -10.28 -0.44 -8.94
N ALA A 30 -10.73 -1.60 -9.37
CA ALA A 30 -11.62 -2.45 -8.61
C ALA A 30 -11.18 -3.90 -8.62
N PHE A 31 -11.80 -4.74 -7.78
CA PHE A 31 -11.50 -6.16 -7.72
C PHE A 31 -11.87 -6.89 -9.01
N TRP A 32 -12.89 -6.40 -9.73
CA TRP A 32 -13.46 -7.10 -10.88
C TRP A 32 -13.52 -6.20 -12.11
N LYS A 33 -12.67 -6.44 -13.11
CA LYS A 33 -12.89 -5.97 -14.49
C LYS A 33 -13.74 -6.99 -15.27
N TRP A 34 -15.07 -6.87 -15.21
CA TRP A 34 -15.99 -7.91 -15.68
C TRP A 34 -17.08 -7.37 -16.60
N SER A 35 -17.17 -7.96 -17.79
CA SER A 35 -18.25 -7.73 -18.74
C SER A 35 -19.32 -8.83 -18.67
N THR A 36 -20.36 -8.70 -19.49
CA THR A 36 -21.47 -9.68 -19.58
C THR A 36 -21.00 -11.06 -20.02
N ILE A 37 -19.89 -11.17 -20.74
CA ILE A 37 -19.31 -12.47 -21.17
C ILE A 37 -18.36 -13.08 -20.13
N GLY A 38 -18.02 -12.36 -19.04
CA GLY A 38 -17.15 -12.89 -17.99
C GLY A 38 -17.75 -14.11 -17.28
N PRO A 39 -16.90 -14.98 -16.69
CA PRO A 39 -17.37 -16.15 -15.94
C PRO A 39 -18.15 -15.74 -14.69
N SER A 40 -18.95 -16.66 -14.17
CA SER A 40 -19.57 -16.52 -12.86
C SER A 40 -18.55 -16.73 -11.74
N LEU A 41 -18.85 -16.24 -10.54
CA LEU A 41 -18.01 -16.27 -9.35
C LEU A 41 -18.64 -17.13 -8.26
N ALA A 42 -17.83 -17.98 -7.63
CA ALA A 42 -18.16 -18.66 -6.39
C ALA A 42 -17.14 -18.23 -5.32
N LEU A 43 -17.60 -17.53 -4.28
CA LEU A 43 -16.71 -16.86 -3.32
C LEU A 43 -16.90 -17.40 -1.90
N TYR A 44 -15.84 -17.93 -1.29
CA TYR A 44 -15.91 -18.58 0.02
C TYR A 44 -14.80 -18.15 0.97
N ASN A 45 -15.13 -17.69 2.18
CA ASN A 45 -14.16 -17.43 3.25
C ASN A 45 -13.01 -16.47 2.84
N ASN A 46 -13.28 -15.52 1.95
CA ASN A 46 -12.26 -14.57 1.51
C ASN A 46 -12.32 -13.29 2.33
N VAL A 47 -11.18 -12.60 2.45
CA VAL A 47 -11.11 -11.26 3.01
C VAL A 47 -10.63 -10.31 1.93
N PHE A 48 -11.48 -9.36 1.57
CA PHE A 48 -11.19 -8.29 0.64
C PHE A 48 -10.87 -7.02 1.44
N ARG A 49 -9.91 -6.22 0.98
CA ARG A 49 -9.59 -4.91 1.56
C ARG A 49 -9.38 -3.86 0.48
N THR A 50 -9.92 -2.68 0.72
CA THR A 50 -9.64 -1.49 -0.07
C THR A 50 -9.68 -0.24 0.82
N ASP A 51 -8.77 0.68 0.52
CA ASP A 51 -8.54 1.88 1.32
C ASP A 51 -9.12 3.13 0.63
N GLY A 52 -9.75 2.97 -0.55
CA GLY A 52 -10.33 4.06 -1.32
C GLY A 52 -11.26 3.57 -2.44
N PRO A 53 -12.01 4.47 -3.09
CA PRO A 53 -12.93 4.06 -4.16
C PRO A 53 -12.16 3.65 -5.43
N SER A 54 -12.81 2.86 -6.30
CA SER A 54 -12.28 2.64 -7.65
C SER A 54 -12.23 3.96 -8.43
N ARG A 55 -11.12 4.21 -9.13
CA ARG A 55 -10.98 5.38 -10.01
C ARG A 55 -11.95 5.37 -11.19
N GLU A 56 -12.03 4.28 -11.94
CA GLU A 56 -12.87 4.21 -13.16
C GLU A 56 -14.32 3.79 -12.89
N GLY A 57 -14.57 3.00 -11.84
CA GLY A 57 -15.90 2.56 -11.41
C GLY A 57 -16.70 1.75 -12.45
N ASN A 58 -17.98 1.54 -12.14
CA ASN A 58 -18.84 0.60 -12.89
C ASN A 58 -18.99 0.93 -14.39
N GLY A 59 -18.89 2.22 -14.77
CA GLY A 59 -18.98 2.65 -16.18
C GLY A 59 -17.88 2.07 -17.07
N ALA A 60 -16.73 1.73 -16.49
CA ALA A 60 -15.62 1.06 -17.17
C ALA A 60 -15.62 -0.47 -16.99
N GLN A 61 -16.75 -1.04 -16.55
CA GLN A 61 -16.88 -2.46 -16.19
C GLN A 61 -15.98 -2.88 -15.02
N MET A 62 -15.65 -1.93 -14.13
CA MET A 62 -14.87 -2.15 -12.92
C MET A 62 -15.79 -2.16 -11.70
N TRP A 63 -15.79 -3.24 -10.92
CA TRP A 63 -16.70 -3.43 -9.79
C TRP A 63 -15.94 -3.73 -8.50
N MET A 64 -16.29 -3.02 -7.43
CA MET A 64 -15.76 -3.25 -6.08
C MET A 64 -16.49 -4.41 -5.39
N ALA A 65 -17.80 -4.52 -5.60
CA ALA A 65 -18.60 -5.69 -5.22
C ALA A 65 -18.65 -6.71 -6.38
N PRO A 66 -19.00 -7.99 -6.12
CA PRO A 66 -19.21 -8.96 -7.19
C PRO A 66 -20.18 -8.40 -8.25
N PRO A 67 -19.82 -8.44 -9.55
CA PRO A 67 -20.63 -7.80 -10.58
C PRO A 67 -22.07 -8.35 -10.59
N PRO A 68 -23.09 -7.52 -10.84
CA PRO A 68 -24.49 -7.94 -10.84
C PRO A 68 -24.74 -9.16 -11.74
N GLY A 69 -25.41 -10.18 -11.20
CA GLY A 69 -25.72 -11.41 -11.91
C GLY A 69 -24.53 -12.36 -12.15
N LYS A 70 -23.34 -12.07 -11.58
CA LYS A 70 -22.16 -12.93 -11.70
C LYS A 70 -21.94 -13.88 -10.54
N LEU A 71 -22.58 -13.69 -9.38
CA LEU A 71 -22.50 -14.67 -8.29
C LEU A 71 -23.25 -15.96 -8.65
N ALA A 72 -22.51 -17.06 -8.72
CA ALA A 72 -23.06 -18.42 -8.77
C ALA A 72 -23.21 -19.02 -7.36
N ASP A 73 -22.32 -18.66 -6.44
CA ASP A 73 -22.42 -19.01 -5.02
C ASP A 73 -21.61 -18.04 -4.15
N CYS A 74 -21.94 -17.95 -2.87
CA CYS A 74 -21.24 -17.07 -1.94
C CYS A 74 -21.43 -17.45 -0.47
N ARG A 75 -20.33 -17.51 0.29
CA ARG A 75 -20.38 -17.74 1.73
C ARG A 75 -19.23 -17.07 2.50
N ASN A 76 -19.53 -16.48 3.65
CA ASN A 76 -18.55 -16.09 4.67
C ASN A 76 -17.39 -15.18 4.18
N ASN A 77 -17.62 -14.30 3.22
CA ASN A 77 -16.63 -13.32 2.79
C ASN A 77 -16.68 -12.08 3.70
N VAL A 78 -15.55 -11.39 3.82
CA VAL A 78 -15.45 -10.11 4.52
C VAL A 78 -14.95 -9.05 3.53
N MET A 79 -15.58 -7.89 3.52
CA MET A 79 -15.07 -6.69 2.86
C MET A 79 -14.61 -5.70 3.93
N VAL A 80 -13.34 -5.34 3.91
CA VAL A 80 -12.74 -4.30 4.75
C VAL A 80 -12.67 -3.01 3.94
N TRP A 81 -13.43 -2.00 4.34
CA TRP A 81 -13.46 -0.67 3.74
C TRP A 81 -12.80 0.34 4.68
N LEU A 82 -11.65 0.88 4.26
CA LEU A 82 -10.92 1.90 5.01
C LEU A 82 -10.97 3.29 4.36
N GLY A 83 -11.65 3.42 3.22
CA GLY A 83 -11.87 4.70 2.57
C GLY A 83 -12.82 5.61 3.35
N SER A 84 -12.84 6.88 2.95
CA SER A 84 -13.73 7.87 3.55
C SER A 84 -15.19 7.64 3.16
N GLY A 85 -16.11 7.90 4.10
CA GLY A 85 -17.54 7.75 3.87
C GLY A 85 -18.02 6.30 3.74
N ASN A 86 -19.17 6.13 3.11
CA ASN A 86 -19.80 4.82 2.94
C ASN A 86 -19.14 4.02 1.82
N TYR A 87 -19.18 2.70 1.94
CA TYR A 87 -18.75 1.81 0.86
C TYR A 87 -19.57 2.09 -0.43
N PRO A 88 -18.93 2.23 -1.61
CA PRO A 88 -19.54 2.85 -2.78
C PRO A 88 -20.52 1.97 -3.56
N GLU A 89 -20.62 0.67 -3.25
CA GLU A 89 -21.44 -0.28 -4.01
C GLU A 89 -22.31 -1.16 -3.09
N THR A 90 -23.37 -1.74 -3.63
CA THR A 90 -24.20 -2.68 -2.89
C THR A 90 -23.48 -4.02 -2.74
N LEU A 91 -23.11 -4.36 -1.51
CA LEU A 91 -22.47 -5.64 -1.19
C LEU A 91 -23.54 -6.71 -0.88
N PRO A 92 -23.51 -7.90 -1.50
CA PRO A 92 -24.50 -8.93 -1.24
C PRO A 92 -24.28 -9.55 0.14
N THR A 93 -25.13 -9.20 1.10
CA THR A 93 -25.04 -9.71 2.47
C THR A 93 -25.50 -11.16 2.60
N THR A 94 -26.39 -11.62 1.70
CA THR A 94 -26.84 -13.01 1.63
C THR A 94 -26.89 -13.54 0.21
N PHE A 95 -26.70 -14.84 0.05
CA PHE A 95 -26.92 -15.58 -1.20
C PHE A 95 -27.65 -16.88 -0.88
N ASN A 96 -28.80 -17.14 -1.52
CA ASN A 96 -29.65 -18.32 -1.26
C ASN A 96 -29.95 -18.56 0.23
N GLY A 97 -30.23 -17.48 0.97
CA GLY A 97 -30.55 -17.54 2.41
C GLY A 97 -29.35 -17.78 3.34
N GLN A 98 -28.12 -17.75 2.82
CA GLN A 98 -26.88 -17.93 3.58
C GLN A 98 -26.08 -16.62 3.64
N PRO A 99 -25.33 -16.33 4.73
CA PRO A 99 -24.46 -15.16 4.80
C PRO A 99 -23.39 -15.18 3.70
N CYS A 100 -23.27 -14.09 2.94
CA CYS A 100 -22.38 -13.96 1.79
C CYS A 100 -21.21 -13.01 2.10
N PHE A 101 -21.47 -11.71 2.30
CA PHE A 101 -20.47 -10.74 2.74
C PHE A 101 -20.82 -10.06 4.07
N THR A 102 -19.80 -9.83 4.89
CA THR A 102 -19.82 -8.89 6.02
C THR A 102 -18.96 -7.68 5.68
N LEU A 103 -19.50 -6.47 5.80
CA LEU A 103 -18.74 -5.22 5.65
C LEU A 103 -18.15 -4.81 7.02
N MET A 104 -16.84 -4.57 7.06
CA MET A 104 -16.13 -4.02 8.22
C MET A 104 -15.46 -2.71 7.84
N THR A 105 -15.44 -1.76 8.76
CA THR A 105 -14.86 -0.42 8.53
C THR A 105 -13.96 0.01 9.68
N GLY A 106 -13.15 1.05 9.43
CA GLY A 106 -12.32 1.70 10.44
C GLY A 106 -11.34 0.75 11.14
N ALA A 107 -11.02 1.05 12.40
CA ALA A 107 -10.01 0.32 13.17
C ALA A 107 -10.32 -1.18 13.33
N ALA A 108 -11.60 -1.54 13.50
CA ALA A 108 -12.01 -2.94 13.62
C ALA A 108 -11.77 -3.73 12.32
N GLY A 109 -12.09 -3.13 11.17
CA GLY A 109 -11.81 -3.72 9.86
C GLY A 109 -10.31 -3.85 9.60
N LEU A 110 -9.53 -2.82 9.92
CA LEU A 110 -8.07 -2.85 9.80
C LEU A 110 -7.45 -3.95 10.69
N GLN A 111 -7.90 -4.06 11.93
CA GLN A 111 -7.43 -5.11 12.84
C GLN A 111 -7.80 -6.51 12.32
N TYR A 112 -9.01 -6.69 11.78
CA TYR A 112 -9.40 -7.96 11.16
C TYR A 112 -8.48 -8.33 10.00
N TRP A 113 -8.19 -7.38 9.11
CA TRP A 113 -7.24 -7.57 8.01
C TRP A 113 -5.86 -7.96 8.51
N ASN A 114 -5.31 -7.21 9.47
CA ASN A 114 -3.97 -7.45 10.02
C ASN A 114 -3.88 -8.84 10.67
N ASN A 115 -4.91 -9.26 11.40
CA ASN A 115 -4.99 -10.60 11.99
C ASN A 115 -5.05 -11.68 10.91
N ALA A 116 -5.84 -11.48 9.85
CA ALA A 116 -5.95 -12.43 8.74
C ALA A 116 -4.62 -12.58 7.99
N VAL A 117 -3.90 -11.47 7.75
CA VAL A 117 -2.54 -11.49 7.18
C VAL A 117 -1.57 -12.25 8.09
N ALA A 118 -1.55 -11.93 9.39
CA ALA A 118 -0.66 -12.60 10.34
C ALA A 118 -0.93 -14.12 10.42
N GLN A 119 -2.19 -14.52 10.42
CA GLN A 119 -2.58 -15.94 10.36
C GLN A 119 -2.14 -16.61 9.06
N TRP A 120 -2.32 -15.93 7.92
CA TRP A 120 -1.87 -16.44 6.63
C TRP A 120 -0.35 -16.62 6.60
N GLN A 121 0.42 -15.64 7.08
CA GLN A 121 1.88 -15.72 7.18
C GLN A 121 2.32 -16.86 8.11
N ALA A 122 1.67 -17.03 9.27
CA ALA A 122 1.98 -18.12 10.19
C ALA A 122 1.69 -19.51 9.59
N ALA A 123 0.67 -19.62 8.72
CA ALA A 123 0.33 -20.86 8.01
C ALA A 123 1.21 -21.12 6.77
N HIS A 124 1.89 -20.09 6.25
CA HIS A 124 2.74 -20.16 5.07
C HIS A 124 4.13 -19.60 5.37
N PRO A 125 4.91 -20.27 6.26
CA PRO A 125 6.26 -19.81 6.56
C PRO A 125 7.12 -19.84 5.30
N ASP A 126 7.90 -18.79 5.08
CA ASP A 126 8.86 -18.77 3.98
C ASP A 126 9.96 -19.82 4.24
N PRO A 127 10.14 -20.82 3.37
CA PRO A 127 11.12 -21.88 3.59
C PRO A 127 12.56 -21.41 3.36
N LEU A 128 12.75 -20.27 2.70
CA LEU A 128 14.07 -19.74 2.38
C LEU A 128 14.41 -18.62 3.37
N PRO A 129 15.69 -18.52 3.81
CA PRO A 129 16.14 -17.38 4.58
C PRO A 129 16.20 -16.13 3.68
N ASP A 130 15.96 -14.99 4.30
CA ASP A 130 16.30 -13.68 3.76
C ASP A 130 17.84 -13.53 3.75
N VAL A 131 18.43 -13.16 2.61
CA VAL A 131 19.88 -13.09 2.43
C VAL A 131 20.34 -11.85 1.66
N ALA A 132 19.44 -11.09 1.05
CA ALA A 132 19.80 -9.93 0.28
C ALA A 132 19.57 -8.67 1.14
N PRO A 133 20.49 -7.69 1.13
CA PRO A 133 20.21 -6.43 1.77
C PRO A 133 19.23 -5.59 0.94
N PRO A 134 18.47 -4.67 1.57
CA PRO A 134 17.59 -3.77 0.84
C PRO A 134 18.32 -2.92 -0.19
N ILE A 135 17.62 -2.52 -1.25
CA ILE A 135 18.06 -1.47 -2.18
C ILE A 135 17.32 -0.19 -1.79
N VAL A 136 18.06 0.91 -1.63
CA VAL A 136 17.50 2.20 -1.20
C VAL A 136 18.09 3.38 -1.96
N SER A 137 17.24 4.34 -2.31
CA SER A 137 17.63 5.63 -2.90
C SER A 137 16.75 6.77 -2.39
N LEU A 138 17.30 7.98 -2.34
CA LEU A 138 16.48 9.18 -2.15
C LEU A 138 15.65 9.46 -3.41
N PHE A 139 14.43 9.92 -3.24
CA PHE A 139 13.51 10.26 -4.32
C PHE A 139 13.20 11.76 -4.31
N SER A 140 12.80 12.29 -3.16
CA SER A 140 12.68 13.74 -2.88
C SER A 140 13.68 14.11 -1.78
N PRO A 141 14.53 15.13 -1.97
CA PRO A 141 14.43 16.24 -2.94
C PRO A 141 15.02 15.97 -4.34
N GLY A 142 15.41 14.74 -4.63
CA GLY A 142 16.00 14.31 -5.90
C GLY A 142 17.12 13.29 -5.68
N ILE A 143 17.60 12.68 -6.76
CA ILE A 143 18.70 11.69 -6.73
C ILE A 143 20.09 12.31 -6.88
N SER A 144 20.17 13.58 -7.29
CA SER A 144 21.43 14.30 -7.54
C SER A 144 21.21 15.82 -7.59
N GLY A 145 22.28 16.59 -7.40
CA GLY A 145 22.23 18.06 -7.41
C GLY A 145 22.09 18.66 -6.01
N SER A 146 22.08 19.99 -5.92
CA SER A 146 21.88 20.73 -4.66
C SER A 146 20.49 21.35 -4.63
N THR A 147 19.55 20.66 -3.98
CA THR A 147 18.24 21.25 -3.67
C THR A 147 18.33 22.07 -2.39
N THR A 148 17.66 23.23 -2.36
CA THR A 148 17.52 24.05 -1.15
C THR A 148 16.31 23.59 -0.34
N LEU A 149 16.53 23.28 0.93
CA LEU A 149 15.51 22.95 1.92
C LEU A 149 15.24 24.18 2.78
N THR A 150 13.97 24.53 2.93
CA THR A 150 13.52 25.70 3.70
C THR A 150 12.27 25.32 4.49
N GLY A 151 12.29 25.61 5.78
CA GLY A 151 11.18 25.34 6.70
C GLY A 151 10.86 23.85 6.82
N THR A 152 9.58 23.50 6.72
CA THR A 152 9.13 22.12 6.75
C THR A 152 9.18 21.50 5.35
N VAL A 153 9.93 20.41 5.20
CA VAL A 153 10.13 19.71 3.93
C VAL A 153 9.73 18.24 4.05
N THR A 154 9.18 17.68 2.97
CA THR A 154 8.93 16.23 2.88
C THR A 154 10.08 15.57 2.14
N ILE A 155 10.78 14.69 2.84
CA ILE A 155 11.87 13.88 2.31
C ILE A 155 11.33 12.49 2.03
N ILE A 156 11.63 11.95 0.86
CA ILE A 156 11.11 10.66 0.42
C ILE A 156 12.28 9.81 -0.04
N ALA A 157 12.35 8.58 0.48
CA ALA A 157 13.22 7.54 -0.03
C ALA A 157 12.39 6.42 -0.65
N THR A 158 12.92 5.78 -1.69
CA THR A 158 12.41 4.50 -2.18
C THR A 158 13.26 3.37 -1.62
N ALA A 159 12.61 2.32 -1.12
CA ALA A 159 13.31 1.12 -0.68
C ALA A 159 12.54 -0.15 -1.03
N VAL A 160 13.28 -1.15 -1.51
CA VAL A 160 12.76 -2.49 -1.84
C VAL A 160 13.73 -3.55 -1.35
N ASP A 161 13.22 -4.75 -1.16
CA ASP A 161 13.96 -5.89 -0.65
C ASP A 161 13.36 -7.18 -1.25
N ASP A 162 14.10 -8.29 -1.29
CA ASP A 162 13.57 -9.55 -1.83
C ASP A 162 12.52 -10.18 -0.91
N ARG A 163 12.48 -9.80 0.37
CA ARG A 163 11.45 -10.16 1.34
C ARG A 163 10.58 -8.98 1.72
N ALA A 164 11.14 -8.06 2.49
CA ALA A 164 10.42 -6.92 3.03
C ALA A 164 11.40 -5.93 3.67
N VAL A 165 11.23 -4.66 3.35
CA VAL A 165 11.86 -3.59 4.10
C VAL A 165 11.11 -3.40 5.42
N ALA A 166 11.82 -3.46 6.53
CA ALA A 166 11.28 -3.25 7.87
C ALA A 166 11.24 -1.77 8.25
N GLY A 167 12.12 -0.94 7.68
CA GLY A 167 12.09 0.50 7.89
C GLY A 167 13.17 1.25 7.12
N VAL A 168 12.96 2.56 7.00
CA VAL A 168 13.92 3.49 6.41
C VAL A 168 14.15 4.66 7.36
N GLN A 169 15.40 4.86 7.75
CA GLN A 169 15.84 6.00 8.54
C GLN A 169 16.48 7.05 7.63
N LEU A 170 15.94 8.27 7.66
CA LEU A 170 16.51 9.41 6.94
C LEU A 170 17.59 10.07 7.80
N GLN A 171 18.68 10.53 7.18
CA GLN A 171 19.82 11.11 7.87
C GLN A 171 20.37 12.34 7.16
N LEU A 172 20.86 13.31 7.94
CA LEU A 172 21.59 14.50 7.50
C LEU A 172 23.01 14.46 8.08
N ASN A 173 24.04 14.40 7.22
CA ASN A 173 25.45 14.17 7.61
C ASN A 173 25.62 12.96 8.55
N GLY A 174 24.87 11.88 8.31
CA GLY A 174 24.89 10.67 9.14
C GLY A 174 24.15 10.78 10.48
N GLN A 175 23.50 11.91 10.77
CA GLN A 175 22.64 12.07 11.95
C GLN A 175 21.17 11.83 11.57
N ASN A 176 20.45 11.05 12.37
CA ASN A 176 19.04 10.77 12.12
C ASN A 176 18.22 12.06 12.13
N ILE A 177 17.38 12.22 11.10
CA ILE A 177 16.31 13.22 11.09
C ILE A 177 14.99 12.50 11.26
N GLY A 178 14.23 12.86 12.30
CA GLY A 178 12.97 12.20 12.64
C GLY A 178 13.09 10.73 13.04
N ALA A 179 11.93 10.11 13.24
CA ALA A 179 11.82 8.68 13.52
C ALA A 179 12.00 7.86 12.23
N GLU A 180 12.39 6.59 12.39
CA GLU A 180 12.38 5.62 11.30
C GLU A 180 10.97 5.47 10.71
N VAL A 181 10.88 5.49 9.39
CA VAL A 181 9.64 5.27 8.65
C VAL A 181 9.47 3.76 8.47
N THR A 182 8.47 3.17 9.12
CA THR A 182 8.22 1.71 9.10
C THR A 182 7.03 1.31 8.22
N GLN A 183 6.42 2.27 7.53
CA GLN A 183 5.25 2.05 6.68
C GLN A 183 5.54 2.59 5.28
N ASP A 184 5.35 1.76 4.27
CA ASP A 184 5.49 2.13 2.86
C ASP A 184 4.21 2.80 2.34
N GLY A 185 4.35 3.67 1.34
CA GLY A 185 3.23 4.36 0.70
C GLY A 185 2.50 5.36 1.61
N VAL A 186 3.14 5.80 2.70
CA VAL A 186 2.65 6.92 3.50
C VAL A 186 3.25 8.19 2.93
N SER A 187 2.53 8.81 2.02
CA SER A 187 2.55 10.26 1.98
C SER A 187 1.20 10.72 2.49
N GLY A 188 1.19 11.69 3.40
CA GLY A 188 -0.04 12.18 4.06
C GLY A 188 -1.03 12.87 3.12
N ASP A 189 -0.92 12.63 1.82
CA ASP A 189 -1.59 13.26 0.70
C ASP A 189 -2.04 12.27 -0.39
N ASP A 190 -1.87 10.95 -0.20
CA ASP A 190 -2.11 9.96 -1.26
C ASP A 190 -1.36 10.36 -2.57
N GLU A 191 -0.06 10.69 -2.48
CA GLU A 191 0.79 11.10 -3.62
C GLU A 191 1.84 10.03 -4.04
N PHE A 192 2.26 9.12 -3.16
CA PHE A 192 3.27 8.09 -3.49
C PHE A 192 2.85 6.66 -3.19
N GLY A 193 3.03 5.77 -4.18
CA GLY A 193 2.64 4.38 -4.10
C GLY A 193 3.55 3.54 -3.19
N PRO A 194 3.43 2.19 -3.26
CA PRO A 194 4.23 1.27 -2.47
C PRO A 194 5.72 1.54 -2.65
N THR A 195 6.55 1.10 -1.71
CA THR A 195 8.02 1.29 -1.72
C THR A 195 8.51 2.71 -1.40
N HIS A 196 7.63 3.70 -1.22
CA HIS A 196 8.00 5.06 -0.80
C HIS A 196 7.91 5.24 0.70
N TYR A 197 8.96 5.80 1.31
CA TYR A 197 9.09 6.07 2.73
C TYR A 197 9.26 7.58 2.92
N ALA A 198 8.20 8.25 3.37
CA ALA A 198 8.19 9.70 3.52
C ALA A 198 8.35 10.14 4.98
N LEU A 199 9.13 11.20 5.17
CA LEU A 199 9.29 11.89 6.44
C LEU A 199 9.06 13.39 6.22
N THR A 200 8.08 13.96 6.94
CA THR A 200 7.97 15.41 7.10
C THR A 200 8.95 15.87 8.16
N TRP A 201 9.90 16.71 7.76
CA TRP A 201 10.99 17.18 8.61
C TRP A 201 11.01 18.71 8.69
N ASP A 202 11.07 19.24 9.91
CA ASP A 202 11.25 20.67 10.16
C ASP A 202 12.74 21.03 10.19
N SER A 203 13.20 21.76 9.17
CA SER A 203 14.60 22.15 9.02
C SER A 203 14.99 23.41 9.78
N HIS A 204 14.06 24.15 10.41
CA HIS A 204 14.36 25.41 11.10
C HIS A 204 15.38 25.25 12.25
N GLY A 205 15.49 24.04 12.82
CA GLY A 205 16.47 23.73 13.87
C GLY A 205 17.90 23.50 13.36
N VAL A 206 18.11 23.49 12.04
CA VAL A 206 19.43 23.26 11.42
C VAL A 206 20.02 24.57 10.91
N ALA A 207 21.31 24.78 11.19
CA ALA A 207 22.04 25.96 10.74
C ALA A 207 22.10 26.03 9.20
N ASN A 208 22.04 27.23 8.64
CA ASN A 208 22.16 27.42 7.20
C ASN A 208 23.53 26.93 6.71
N GLY A 209 23.55 26.13 5.63
CA GLY A 209 24.76 25.48 5.15
C GLY A 209 24.51 24.31 4.19
N THR A 210 25.59 23.67 3.75
CA THR A 210 25.54 22.50 2.87
C THR A 210 25.69 21.21 3.66
N TYR A 211 24.83 20.24 3.36
CA TYR A 211 24.73 18.96 4.04
C TYR A 211 24.61 17.82 3.02
N THR A 212 24.81 16.59 3.49
CA THR A 212 24.57 15.36 2.73
C THR A 212 23.40 14.61 3.33
N LEU A 213 22.36 14.39 2.53
CA LEU A 213 21.20 13.59 2.87
C LEU A 213 21.45 12.14 2.47
N THR A 214 21.11 11.19 3.34
CA THR A 214 21.14 9.75 3.07
C THR A 214 19.88 9.08 3.63
N ALA A 215 19.55 7.91 3.09
CA ALA A 215 18.54 7.02 3.62
C ALA A 215 19.19 5.67 3.97
N VAL A 216 18.87 5.13 5.15
CA VAL A 216 19.32 3.81 5.59
C VAL A 216 18.11 2.90 5.66
N ALA A 217 18.04 1.92 4.76
CA ALA A 217 17.00 0.91 4.78
C ALA A 217 17.49 -0.34 5.51
N ARG A 218 16.59 -0.98 6.25
CA ARG A 218 16.82 -2.28 6.90
C ARG A 218 15.68 -3.25 6.64
N ASP A 219 16.00 -4.53 6.59
CA ASP A 219 15.02 -5.61 6.58
C ASP A 219 14.77 -6.15 8.01
N ALA A 220 14.00 -7.24 8.09
CA ALA A 220 13.72 -7.93 9.35
C ALA A 220 14.81 -8.95 9.73
N ALA A 221 15.68 -9.34 8.80
CA ALA A 221 16.81 -10.24 9.02
C ALA A 221 18.05 -9.54 9.57
N GLY A 222 18.05 -8.20 9.59
CA GLY A 222 19.12 -7.36 10.11
C GLY A 222 20.11 -6.89 9.04
N HIS A 223 19.85 -7.09 7.74
CA HIS A 223 20.66 -6.46 6.72
C HIS A 223 20.29 -4.99 6.55
N THR A 224 21.27 -4.20 6.13
CA THR A 224 21.12 -2.76 5.99
C THR A 224 21.86 -2.25 4.77
N THR A 225 21.28 -1.26 4.09
CA THR A 225 21.95 -0.51 3.02
C THR A 225 21.79 0.97 3.26
N THR A 226 22.85 1.75 3.04
CA THR A 226 22.79 3.21 2.98
C THR A 226 22.78 3.65 1.53
N SER A 227 21.88 4.58 1.19
CA SER A 227 21.81 5.15 -0.16
C SER A 227 23.06 5.94 -0.53
N ALA A 228 23.21 6.26 -1.81
CA ALA A 228 24.10 7.35 -2.20
C ALA A 228 23.69 8.66 -1.49
N GLY A 229 24.70 9.47 -1.14
CA GLY A 229 24.49 10.77 -0.52
C GLY A 229 24.05 11.82 -1.53
N VAL A 230 23.03 12.61 -1.19
CA VAL A 230 22.56 13.75 -1.99
C VAL A 230 22.93 15.04 -1.28
N THR A 231 23.67 15.91 -1.96
CA THR A 231 24.01 17.22 -1.41
C THR A 231 22.78 18.11 -1.35
N VAL A 232 22.52 18.75 -0.22
CA VAL A 232 21.42 19.70 -0.04
C VAL A 232 21.93 20.97 0.63
N THR A 233 21.23 22.07 0.42
CA THR A 233 21.49 23.32 1.14
C THR A 233 20.33 23.61 2.07
N VAL A 234 20.57 23.81 3.36
CA VAL A 234 19.56 24.33 4.29
C VAL A 234 19.65 25.86 4.29
N SER A 235 18.51 26.52 4.06
CA SER A 235 18.39 27.98 4.10
C SER A 235 17.03 28.37 4.68
N ASN A 236 17.00 28.64 5.97
CA ASN A 236 15.83 29.17 6.70
C ASN A 236 15.92 30.69 6.88
#